data_AF-A0A965CY37-F1
#
_entry.id   AF-A0A965CY37-F1
#
_cell.length_a   1.000
_cell.length_b   1.000
_cell.length_c   1.000
_cell.angle_alpha   90.00
_cell.angle_beta   90.00
_cell.angle_gamma   90.00
#
_symmetry.space_group_name_H-M   'P 1'
#
loop_
_entity.id
_entity.type
_entity.pdbx_description
1 polymer ?
#
loop_
_entity_poly.entity_id
_entity_poly.type
_entity_poly.pdbx_seq_one_letter_code
_entity_poly.pdbx_strand_id
1 'polypeptide(L)'
;MPTVAAIAGIALTSALGIWQLGRGNEKAAQVERLSSGQSGPVIAVSAVEINASDVAWKRVEADGRFAAEYTLFIDNRILHGMVGYHVITPLKIENGDRYVLVN
;
A
#
# COMPACT_ATOMS: atom_id res chain seq x y z
N MET A 1 -49.08 0.26 14.60
CA MET A 1 -47.89 -0.20 13.86
C MET A 1 -46.53 0.27 14.44
N PRO A 2 -46.31 0.43 15.77
CA PRO A 2 -44.97 0.78 16.28
C PRO A 2 -44.02 -0.43 16.41
N THR A 3 -44.55 -1.62 16.63
CA THR A 3 -43.77 -2.87 16.81
C THR A 3 -43.03 -3.30 15.55
N VAL A 4 -43.67 -3.17 14.38
CA VAL A 4 -43.05 -3.47 13.08
C VAL A 4 -41.88 -2.52 12.81
N ALA A 5 -42.05 -1.22 13.09
CA ALA A 5 -41.00 -0.23 12.93
C ALA A 5 -39.81 -0.51 13.86
N ALA A 6 -40.07 -0.91 15.11
CA ALA A 6 -39.02 -1.30 16.05
C ALA A 6 -38.23 -2.53 15.56
N ILE A 7 -38.91 -3.58 15.09
CA ILE A 7 -38.27 -4.79 14.55
C ILE A 7 -37.42 -4.45 13.33
N ALA A 8 -37.93 -3.62 12.40
CA ALA A 8 -37.19 -3.17 11.23
C ALA A 8 -35.94 -2.37 11.62
N GLY A 9 -36.06 -1.47 12.61
CA GLY A 9 -34.94 -0.71 13.14
C GLY A 9 -33.85 -1.62 13.72
N ILE A 10 -34.24 -2.59 14.57
CA ILE A 10 -33.31 -3.57 15.16
C ILE A 10 -32.60 -4.39 14.08
N ALA A 11 -33.34 -4.88 13.08
CA ALA A 11 -32.76 -5.65 11.98
C ALA A 11 -31.75 -4.82 11.18
N LEU A 12 -32.10 -3.56 10.88
CA LEU A 12 -31.23 -2.64 10.14
C LEU A 12 -29.94 -2.32 10.92
N THR A 13 -30.06 -1.95 12.20
CA THR A 13 -28.87 -1.62 13.01
C THR A 13 -27.98 -2.82 13.23
N SER A 14 -28.55 -4.02 13.37
CA SER A 14 -27.77 -5.26 13.49
C SER A 14 -27.02 -5.57 12.19
N ALA A 15 -27.68 -5.45 11.03
CA ALA A 15 -27.04 -5.64 9.73
C ALA A 15 -25.91 -4.63 9.49
N LEU A 16 -26.13 -3.37 9.84
CA LEU A 16 -25.10 -2.33 9.76
C LEU A 16 -23.94 -2.61 10.71
N GLY A 17 -24.20 -3.09 11.94
CA GLY A 17 -23.15 -3.48 12.88
C GLY A 17 -22.27 -4.60 12.33
N ILE A 18 -22.87 -5.62 11.73
CA ILE A 18 -22.15 -6.72 11.07
C ILE A 18 -21.29 -6.18 9.90
N TRP A 19 -21.84 -5.28 9.10
CA TRP A 19 -21.11 -4.67 7.98
C TRP A 19 -19.94 -3.80 8.45
N GLN A 20 -20.13 -2.99 9.49
CA GLN A 20 -19.07 -2.17 10.10
C GLN A 20 -17.93 -3.05 10.63
N LEU A 21 -18.26 -4.16 11.30
CA LEU A 21 -17.26 -5.11 11.80
C LEU A 21 -16.51 -5.79 10.66
N GLY A 22 -17.22 -6.20 9.59
CA GLY A 22 -16.60 -6.76 8.39
C GLY A 22 -15.61 -5.80 7.74
N ARG A 23 -16.00 -4.53 7.58
CA ARG A 23 -15.11 -3.47 7.08
C ARG A 23 -13.91 -3.22 7.98
N GLY A 24 -14.08 -3.33 9.29
CA GLY A 24 -12.97 -3.26 10.25
C GLY A 24 -11.96 -4.38 10.05
N ASN A 25 -12.45 -5.62 9.91
CA ASN A 25 -11.63 -6.80 9.68
C ASN A 25 -10.89 -6.75 8.34
N GLU A 26 -11.53 -6.26 7.27
CA GLU A 26 -10.87 -6.05 5.97
C GLU A 26 -9.65 -5.12 6.10
N LYS A 27 -9.82 -4.00 6.81
CA LYS A 27 -8.73 -3.06 7.06
C LYS A 27 -7.62 -3.67 7.92
N ALA A 28 -7.99 -4.38 8.99
CA ALA A 28 -7.03 -5.04 9.87
C ALA A 28 -6.19 -6.08 9.12
N ALA A 29 -6.82 -6.90 8.28
CA ALA A 29 -6.13 -7.91 7.47
C ALA A 29 -5.14 -7.29 6.46
N GLN A 30 -5.45 -6.12 5.90
CA GLN A 30 -4.50 -5.40 5.05
C GLN A 30 -3.28 -4.93 5.84
N VAL A 31 -3.48 -4.32 7.01
CA VAL A 31 -2.39 -3.86 7.88
C VAL A 31 -1.50 -5.03 8.32
N GLU A 32 -2.11 -6.17 8.69
CA GLU A 32 -1.39 -7.37 9.11
C GLU A 32 -0.47 -7.90 8.00
N ARG A 33 -0.95 -7.96 6.75
CA ARG A 33 -0.14 -8.36 5.58
C ARG A 33 1.06 -7.45 5.35
N LEU A 34 0.90 -6.15 5.53
CA LEU A 34 2.03 -5.21 5.44
C LEU A 34 3.03 -5.42 6.58
N SER A 35 2.53 -5.54 7.82
CA SER A 35 3.38 -5.63 9.02
C SER A 35 4.23 -6.91 9.09
N SER A 36 3.65 -8.03 8.65
CA SER A 36 4.33 -9.32 8.59
C SER A 36 5.50 -9.31 7.60
N GLY A 37 5.34 -8.66 6.44
CA GLY A 37 6.43 -8.50 5.49
C GLY A 37 7.50 -7.50 5.93
N GLN A 38 7.13 -6.46 6.69
CA GLN A 38 8.08 -5.48 7.25
C GLN A 38 8.99 -6.05 8.35
N SER A 39 8.54 -7.08 9.07
CA SER A 39 9.30 -7.72 10.16
C SER A 39 10.25 -8.82 9.67
N GLY A 40 10.22 -9.16 8.37
CA GLY A 40 11.07 -10.17 7.77
C GLY A 40 12.51 -9.72 7.51
N PRO A 41 13.40 -10.65 7.09
CA PRO A 41 14.75 -10.32 6.69
C PRO A 41 14.75 -9.34 5.51
N VAL A 42 15.70 -8.40 5.53
CA VAL A 42 15.90 -7.44 4.44
C VAL A 42 16.48 -8.17 3.24
N ILE A 43 15.86 -7.99 2.08
CA ILE A 43 16.29 -8.61 0.82
C ILE A 43 17.11 -7.60 0.01
N ALA A 44 18.37 -7.92 -0.25
CA ALA A 44 19.21 -7.11 -1.12
C ALA A 44 18.76 -7.25 -2.58
N VAL A 45 18.29 -6.14 -3.16
CA VAL A 45 17.96 -6.05 -4.58
C VAL A 45 19.25 -5.80 -5.34
N SER A 46 19.71 -6.86 -6.01
CA SER A 46 20.93 -6.85 -6.82
C SER A 46 20.62 -6.82 -8.31
N ALA A 47 21.66 -6.80 -9.13
CA ALA A 47 21.56 -6.90 -10.59
C ALA A 47 20.95 -8.22 -11.10
N VAL A 48 20.65 -9.21 -10.23
CA VAL A 48 19.93 -10.45 -10.56
C VAL A 48 18.41 -10.24 -10.56
N GLU A 49 17.73 -10.83 -11.54
CA GLU A 49 16.28 -10.68 -11.70
C GLU A 49 15.52 -11.16 -10.45
N ILE A 50 14.73 -10.27 -9.86
CA ILE A 50 13.86 -10.57 -8.72
C ILE A 50 12.44 -10.26 -9.17
N ASN A 51 11.54 -11.23 -9.03
CA ASN A 51 10.15 -11.00 -9.34
C ASN A 51 9.53 -10.11 -8.25
N ALA A 52 8.81 -9.07 -8.66
CA ALA A 52 8.12 -8.15 -7.75
C ALA A 52 7.16 -8.87 -6.80
N SER A 53 6.55 -9.98 -7.23
CA SER A 53 5.69 -10.79 -6.36
C SER A 53 6.43 -11.45 -5.19
N ASP A 54 7.71 -11.77 -5.36
CA ASP A 54 8.50 -12.51 -4.37
C ASP A 54 8.98 -11.61 -3.22
N VAL A 55 9.09 -10.30 -3.51
CA VAL A 55 9.50 -9.25 -2.57
C VAL A 55 8.35 -8.32 -2.18
N ALA A 56 7.14 -8.56 -2.69
CA ALA A 56 5.97 -7.76 -2.35
C ALA A 56 5.78 -7.71 -0.82
N TRP A 57 5.66 -6.49 -0.30
CA TRP A 57 5.47 -6.21 1.13
C TRP A 57 6.66 -6.57 2.04
N LYS A 58 7.79 -7.04 1.49
CA LYS A 58 9.00 -7.32 2.26
C LYS A 58 9.92 -6.10 2.29
N ARG A 59 10.78 -6.02 3.31
CA ARG A 59 11.86 -5.03 3.33
C ARG A 59 12.90 -5.37 2.28
N VAL A 60 13.28 -4.38 1.49
CA VAL A 60 14.33 -4.48 0.47
C VAL A 60 15.38 -3.39 0.69
N GLU A 61 16.62 -3.71 0.35
CA GLU A 61 17.75 -2.77 0.34
C GLU A 61 18.40 -2.80 -1.03
N ALA A 62 18.75 -1.64 -1.57
CA ALA A 62 19.21 -1.49 -2.93
C ALA A 62 20.29 -0.41 -2.99
N ASP A 63 21.44 -0.75 -3.57
CA ASP A 63 22.53 0.19 -3.82
C ASP A 63 22.54 0.66 -5.27
N GLY A 64 22.74 1.96 -5.48
CA GLY A 64 22.58 2.54 -6.80
C GLY A 64 22.71 4.06 -6.85
N ARG A 65 22.37 4.62 -8.02
CA ARG A 65 22.32 6.07 -8.26
C ARG A 65 20.92 6.49 -8.70
N PHE A 66 20.39 7.54 -8.11
CA PHE A 66 19.13 8.12 -8.55
C PHE A 66 19.28 8.70 -9.95
N ALA A 67 18.41 8.27 -10.86
CA ALA A 67 18.36 8.76 -12.23
C ALA A 67 17.31 9.86 -12.33
N ALA A 68 17.71 11.08 -11.99
CA ALA A 68 16.85 12.25 -11.96
C ALA A 68 16.21 12.54 -13.34
N GLU A 69 16.88 12.15 -14.42
CA GLU A 69 16.42 12.26 -15.80
C GLU A 69 15.11 11.49 -16.08
N TYR A 70 14.78 10.49 -15.24
CA TYR A 70 13.58 9.67 -15.36
C TYR A 70 12.58 9.91 -14.22
N THR A 71 12.65 11.07 -13.55
CA THR A 71 11.71 11.42 -12.48
C THR A 71 10.30 11.61 -13.03
N LEU A 72 9.31 10.91 -12.46
CA LEU A 72 7.91 11.06 -12.81
C LEU A 72 7.19 11.95 -11.79
N PHE A 73 6.45 12.93 -12.28
CA PHE A 73 5.57 13.78 -11.50
C PHE A 73 4.12 13.35 -11.75
N ILE A 74 3.52 12.68 -10.78
CA ILE A 74 2.09 12.37 -10.82
C ILE A 74 1.33 13.56 -10.23
N ASP A 75 0.54 14.22 -11.06
CA ASP A 75 -0.26 15.39 -10.67
C ASP A 75 -1.52 15.00 -9.86
N ASN A 76 -2.26 16.00 -9.40
CA ASN A 76 -3.58 15.85 -8.75
C ASN A 76 -3.60 14.92 -7.53
N ARG A 77 -2.47 14.80 -6.83
CA ARG A 77 -2.40 14.05 -5.58
C ARG A 77 -2.74 14.99 -4.43
N ILE A 78 -3.80 14.67 -3.71
CA ILE A 78 -4.23 15.42 -2.54
C ILE A 78 -3.51 14.83 -1.32
N LEU A 79 -2.64 15.61 -0.70
CA LEU A 79 -2.00 15.29 0.56
C LEU A 79 -2.43 16.33 1.60
N HIS A 80 -3.09 15.87 2.68
CA HIS A 80 -3.65 16.74 3.72
C HIS A 80 -4.52 17.89 3.19
N GLY A 81 -5.31 17.64 2.14
CA GLY A 81 -6.22 18.63 1.54
C GLY A 81 -5.56 19.61 0.58
N MET A 82 -4.24 19.58 0.43
CA MET A 82 -3.52 20.39 -0.56
C MET A 82 -3.24 19.57 -1.81
N VAL A 83 -3.51 20.16 -2.98
CA VAL A 83 -3.14 19.59 -4.28
C VAL A 83 -1.63 19.75 -4.45
N GLY A 84 -0.96 18.65 -4.81
CA GLY A 84 0.46 18.66 -5.09
C GLY A 84 0.85 17.58 -6.09
N TYR A 85 2.16 17.35 -6.17
CA TYR A 85 2.77 16.33 -7.01
C TYR A 85 3.26 15.17 -6.15
N HIS A 86 3.13 13.97 -6.68
CA HIS A 86 3.77 12.77 -6.15
C HIS A 86 4.96 12.45 -7.05
N VAL A 87 6.15 12.57 -6.47
CA VAL A 87 7.43 12.52 -7.19
C VAL A 87 8.00 11.12 -7.04
N ILE A 88 8.21 10.44 -8.16
CA ILE A 88 8.82 9.12 -8.19
C ILE A 88 10.17 9.26 -8.88
N THR A 89 11.25 9.04 -8.14
CA THR A 89 12.61 9.10 -8.68
C THR A 89 13.18 7.68 -8.76
N PRO A 90 13.43 7.15 -9.96
CA PRO A 90 14.00 5.82 -10.09
C PRO A 90 15.44 5.77 -9.57
N LEU A 91 15.76 4.71 -8.84
CA LEU A 91 17.10 4.32 -8.45
C LEU A 91 17.66 3.31 -9.45
N LYS A 92 18.73 3.66 -10.16
CA LYS A 92 19.48 2.73 -11.02
C LYS A 92 20.37 1.85 -10.15
N ILE A 93 20.17 0.54 -10.18
CA ILE A 93 20.93 -0.42 -9.37
C ILE A 93 22.38 -0.52 -9.85
N GLU A 94 23.34 -0.59 -8.93
CA GLU A 94 24.75 -0.80 -9.29
C GLU A 94 24.96 -2.15 -10.00
N ASN A 95 25.86 -2.18 -10.99
CA ASN A 95 26.20 -3.36 -11.79
C ASN A 95 25.03 -3.99 -12.58
N GLY A 96 23.96 -3.24 -12.85
CA GLY A 96 22.86 -3.65 -13.73
C GLY A 96 22.27 -2.49 -14.54
N ASP A 97 21.37 -2.80 -15.48
CA ASP A 97 20.64 -1.81 -16.27
C ASP A 97 19.16 -1.71 -15.86
N ARG A 98 18.86 -2.01 -14.60
CA ARG A 98 17.51 -1.98 -14.03
C ARG A 98 17.33 -0.79 -13.10
N TYR A 99 16.08 -0.31 -13.08
CA TYR A 99 15.64 0.82 -12.26
C TYR A 99 14.58 0.34 -11.27
N VAL A 100 14.72 0.76 -10.02
CA VAL A 100 13.72 0.57 -8.97
C VAL A 100 13.03 1.90 -8.73
N LEU A 101 11.70 1.93 -8.86
CA LEU A 101 10.92 3.14 -8.58
C LEU A 101 10.84 3.36 -7.06
N VAL A 102 11.26 4.55 -6.61
CA VAL A 102 11.24 4.94 -5.20
C VAL A 102 10.34 6.19 -5.04
N ASN A 103 9.49 6.19 -4.01
CA ASN A 103 8.68 7.33 -3.58
C ASN A 103 8.53 7.35 -2.06
#